data_AF-A0AB74HU36-F1
#
_entry.id   AF-A0AB74HU36-F1
#
_cell.length_a   1.000
_cell.length_b   1.000
_cell.length_c   1.000
_cell.angle_alpha   90.00
_cell.angle_beta   90.00
_cell.angle_gamma   90.00
#
_symmetry.space_group_name_H-M   'P 1'
#
loop_
_entity.id
_entity.type
_entity.pdbx_description
1 polymer ?
#
loop_
_entity_poly.entity_id
_entity_poly.type
_entity_poly.pdbx_seq_one_letter_code
_entity_poly.pdbx_strand_id
1 'polypeptide(L)'
;MFWVVTFVAFFKGAYDMWREYRATKQKSVLYFLLVLILTWFWFNPYELTALHPFVLMAYYWNRNRWMRNAMLALVLATFFLQLWVMAGTMY
;
A
#
# COMPACT_ATOMS: atom_id res chain seq x y z
N MET A 1 5.54 6.88 18.91
CA MET A 1 4.24 7.49 18.56
C MET A 1 3.90 7.33 17.07
N PHE A 2 4.78 7.70 16.14
CA PHE A 2 4.58 7.53 14.69
C PHE A 2 4.25 6.08 14.27
N TRP A 3 5.01 5.09 14.76
CA TRP A 3 4.78 3.66 14.48
C TRP A 3 3.40 3.15 14.83
N VAL A 4 2.83 3.63 15.95
CA VAL A 4 1.50 3.22 16.38
C VAL A 4 0.44 3.79 15.44
N VAL A 5 0.64 5.02 14.95
CA VAL A 5 -0.29 5.69 14.03
C VAL A 5 -0.24 5.03 12.64
N THR A 6 0.95 4.75 12.10
CA THR A 6 1.10 4.05 10.81
C THR A 6 0.54 2.64 10.88
N PHE A 7 0.78 1.91 11.98
CA PHE A 7 0.23 0.58 12.20
C PHE A 7 -1.31 0.60 12.25
N VAL A 8 -1.90 1.50 13.05
CA VAL A 8 -3.36 1.64 13.14
C VAL A 8 -3.96 2.04 11.79
N ALA A 9 -3.34 2.96 11.05
CA ALA A 9 -3.81 3.39 9.74
C ALA A 9 -3.74 2.27 8.69
N PHE A 10 -2.70 1.44 8.73
CA PHE A 10 -2.57 0.27 7.87
C PHE A 10 -3.69 -0.74 8.11
N PHE A 11 -3.87 -1.17 9.37
CA PHE A 11 -4.92 -2.15 9.72
C PHE A 11 -6.32 -1.62 9.44
N LYS A 12 -6.54 -0.33 9.65
CA LYS A 12 -7.81 0.33 9.31
C LYS A 12 -8.07 0.29 7.80
N GLY A 13 -7.09 0.65 6.97
CA GLY A 13 -7.24 0.60 5.52
C GLY A 13 -7.44 -0.82 4.98
N ALA A 14 -6.70 -1.79 5.51
CA ALA A 14 -6.89 -3.20 5.18
C ALA A 14 -8.30 -3.70 5.56
N TYR A 15 -8.79 -3.31 6.73
CA TYR A 15 -10.14 -3.64 7.17
C TYR A 15 -11.22 -3.01 6.28
N ASP A 16 -11.06 -1.74 5.92
CA ASP A 16 -12.01 -1.04 5.04
C ASP A 16 -12.04 -1.66 3.63
N MET A 17 -10.87 -1.99 3.06
CA MET A 17 -10.76 -2.73 1.80
C MET A 17 -11.43 -4.11 1.89
N TRP A 18 -11.21 -4.86 2.97
CA TRP A 18 -11.83 -6.16 3.17
C TRP A 18 -13.36 -6.07 3.29
N ARG A 19 -13.86 -5.07 4.02
CA ARG A 19 -15.29 -4.80 4.16
C ARG A 19 -15.91 -4.44 2.81
N GLU A 20 -15.27 -3.58 2.03
CA GLU A 20 -15.74 -3.18 0.71
C GLU A 20 -15.71 -4.35 -0.28
N TYR A 21 -14.69 -5.20 -0.23
CA TYR A 21 -14.66 -6.44 -1.01
C TYR A 21 -15.80 -7.38 -0.63
N ARG A 22 -16.10 -7.55 0.66
CA ARG A 22 -17.24 -8.39 1.08
C ARG A 22 -18.58 -7.84 0.59
N ALA A 23 -18.75 -6.52 0.58
CA ALA A 23 -19.99 -5.87 0.15
C ALA A 23 -20.16 -5.84 -1.38
N THR A 24 -19.09 -5.57 -2.12
CA THR A 24 -19.16 -5.34 -3.58
C THR A 24 -18.67 -6.51 -4.42
N LYS A 25 -17.94 -7.46 -3.82
CA LYS A 25 -17.23 -8.57 -4.48
C LYS A 25 -16.30 -8.11 -5.61
N GLN A 26 -15.90 -6.84 -5.63
CA GLN A 26 -15.02 -6.30 -6.66
C GLN A 26 -13.60 -6.86 -6.53
N LYS A 27 -13.14 -7.57 -7.56
CA LYS A 27 -11.81 -8.17 -7.60
C LYS A 27 -10.68 -7.14 -7.49
N SER A 28 -10.87 -5.93 -8.03
CA SER A 28 -9.92 -4.82 -7.91
C SER A 28 -9.58 -4.51 -6.46
N VAL A 29 -10.58 -4.45 -5.57
CA VAL A 29 -10.40 -4.20 -4.14
C VAL A 29 -9.58 -5.31 -3.47
N LEU A 30 -9.84 -6.57 -3.86
CA LEU A 30 -9.07 -7.71 -3.36
C LEU A 30 -7.60 -7.65 -3.80
N TYR A 31 -7.34 -7.31 -5.07
CA TYR A 31 -5.97 -7.14 -5.55
C TYR A 31 -5.24 -6.03 -4.78
N PHE A 32 -5.93 -4.93 -4.47
CA PHE A 32 -5.33 -3.85 -3.68
C PHE A 32 -5.04 -4.26 -2.23
N LEU A 33 -5.94 -5.01 -1.60
CA LEU A 33 -5.70 -5.58 -0.28
C LEU A 33 -4.45 -6.49 -0.28
N LEU A 34 -4.33 -7.37 -1.28
CA LEU A 34 -3.19 -8.27 -1.39
C LEU A 34 -1.88 -7.52 -1.61
N VAL A 35 -1.86 -6.51 -2.50
CA VAL A 35 -0.68 -5.66 -2.70
C VAL A 35 -0.29 -4.95 -1.41
N LEU A 36 -1.26 -4.37 -0.69
CA LEU A 36 -1.02 -3.68 0.58
C LEU A 36 -0.40 -4.60 1.64
N ILE A 37 -0.87 -5.85 1.74
CA ILE A 37 -0.32 -6.85 2.67
C ILE A 37 1.08 -7.28 2.24
N LEU A 38 1.26 -7.64 0.96
CA LEU A 38 2.55 -8.09 0.44
C LEU A 38 3.62 -7.02 0.64
N THR A 39 3.31 -5.76 0.36
CA THR A 39 4.28 -4.68 0.50
C THR A 39 4.58 -4.35 1.96
N TRP A 40 3.64 -4.52 2.89
CA TRP A 40 3.94 -4.42 4.32
C TRP A 40 4.97 -5.45 4.80
N PHE A 41 4.93 -6.67 4.27
CA PHE A 41 5.90 -7.71 4.61
C PHE A 41 7.20 -7.62 3.80
N TRP A 42 7.14 -7.05 2.58
CA TRP A 42 8.29 -6.88 1.71
C TRP A 42 9.18 -5.71 2.11
N PHE A 43 8.57 -4.62 2.58
CA PHE A 43 9.30 -3.49 3.14
C PHE A 43 9.58 -3.77 4.61
N ASN A 44 10.86 -4.01 4.92
CA ASN A 44 11.34 -4.14 6.28
C ASN A 44 10.79 -2.97 7.11
N PRO A 45 10.13 -3.18 8.27
CA PRO A 45 9.53 -2.11 9.04
C PRO A 45 10.48 -0.93 9.28
N TYR A 46 11.79 -1.16 9.33
CA TYR A 46 12.81 -0.13 9.52
C TYR A 46 13.07 0.80 8.32
N GLU A 47 12.66 0.45 7.10
CA GLU A 47 12.78 1.32 5.92
C GLU A 47 11.53 2.19 5.74
N LEU A 48 11.42 3.19 6.63
CA LEU A 48 10.31 4.13 6.80
C LEU A 48 9.84 4.88 5.55
N THR A 49 10.74 5.12 4.59
CA THR A 49 10.43 5.88 3.38
C THR A 49 9.47 5.13 2.45
N ALA A 50 9.50 3.80 2.48
CA ALA A 50 8.69 2.98 1.59
C ALA A 50 7.29 2.64 2.14
N LEU A 51 7.07 2.76 3.45
CA LEU A 51 5.76 2.49 4.08
C LEU A 51 4.78 3.67 3.96
N HIS A 52 5.29 4.88 3.77
CA HIS A 52 4.50 6.12 3.71
C HIS A 52 3.43 6.14 2.59
N PRO A 53 3.73 5.68 1.36
CA PRO A 53 2.75 5.63 0.27
C PRO A 53 1.59 4.66 0.57
N PHE A 54 1.83 3.54 1.26
CA PHE A 54 0.82 2.53 1.55
C PHE A 54 -0.11 2.93 2.70
N VAL A 55 0.44 3.55 3.75
CA VAL A 55 -0.37 4.10 4.84
C VAL A 55 -1.25 5.23 4.33
N LEU A 56 -0.70 6.08 3.47
CA LEU A 56 -1.49 7.11 2.81
C LEU A 56 -2.53 6.49 1.87
N MET A 57 -2.19 5.43 1.13
CA MET A 57 -3.16 4.77 0.26
C MET A 57 -4.31 4.13 1.03
N ALA A 58 -4.03 3.51 2.18
CA ALA A 58 -5.01 3.05 3.15
C ALA A 58 -5.91 4.20 3.66
N TYR A 59 -5.32 5.35 3.96
CA TYR A 59 -6.05 6.54 4.41
C TYR A 59 -6.96 7.15 3.33
N TYR A 60 -6.48 7.23 2.09
CA TYR A 60 -7.22 7.80 0.97
C TYR A 60 -8.17 6.82 0.27
N TRP A 61 -8.08 5.53 0.60
CA TRP A 61 -8.85 4.43 0.01
C TRP A 61 -10.34 4.76 -0.12
N ASN A 62 -10.94 5.28 0.96
CA ASN A 62 -12.36 5.56 1.05
C ASN A 62 -12.70 7.07 1.02
N ARG A 63 -11.69 7.94 0.85
CA ARG A 63 -11.88 9.40 0.83
C ARG A 63 -11.99 9.97 -0.58
N ASN A 64 -11.10 9.57 -1.49
CA ASN A 64 -11.06 10.15 -2.83
C ASN A 64 -10.48 9.15 -3.85
N ARG A 65 -11.27 8.81 -4.89
CA ARG A 65 -10.84 7.89 -5.97
C ARG A 65 -9.60 8.39 -6.72
N TRP A 66 -9.47 9.70 -6.94
CA TRP A 66 -8.32 10.27 -7.64
C TRP A 66 -7.04 10.14 -6.82
N MET A 67 -7.10 10.47 -5.52
CA MET A 67 -5.93 10.36 -4.63
C MET A 67 -5.54 8.90 -4.40
N ARG A 68 -6.52 7.99 -4.32
CA ARG A 68 -6.27 6.55 -4.27
C ARG A 68 -5.49 6.06 -5.51
N ASN A 69 -5.92 6.45 -6.71
CA ASN A 69 -5.26 6.06 -7.95
C ASN A 69 -3.88 6.72 -8.12
N ALA A 70 -3.72 7.98 -7.69
CA ALA A 70 -2.42 8.66 -7.68
C ALA A 70 -1.43 7.96 -6.73
N MET A 71 -1.89 7.55 -5.54
CA MET A 71 -1.05 6.80 -4.60
C MET A 71 -0.70 5.41 -5.09
N LEU A 72 -1.60 4.77 -5.82
CA LEU A 72 -1.32 3.53 -6.52
C LEU A 72 -0.17 3.66 -7.52
N ALA A 73 -0.23 4.71 -8.35
CA ALA A 73 0.82 4.98 -9.32
C ALA A 73 2.16 5.24 -8.62
N LEU A 74 2.15 6.02 -7.53
CA LEU A 74 3.35 6.30 -6.74
C LEU A 74 3.94 5.03 -6.12
N VAL A 75 3.10 4.19 -5.49
CA VAL A 75 3.47 2.89 -4.92
C VAL A 75 4.11 1.98 -5.97
N LEU A 76 3.43 1.80 -7.11
CA LEU A 76 3.90 0.91 -8.17
C LEU A 76 5.20 1.44 -8.78
N ALA A 77 5.28 2.76 -9.04
CA ALA A 77 6.49 3.39 -9.55
C ALA A 77 7.68 3.17 -8.61
N THR A 78 7.51 3.37 -7.29
CA THR A 78 8.58 3.11 -6.32
C THR A 78 9.00 1.65 -6.26
N PHE A 79 8.04 0.72 -6.35
CA PHE A 79 8.33 -0.71 -6.37
C PHE A 79 9.12 -1.13 -7.61
N PHE A 80 8.71 -0.68 -8.80
CA PHE A 80 9.42 -0.98 -10.05
C PHE A 80 10.79 -0.30 -10.11
N LEU A 81 10.94 0.92 -9.59
CA LEU A 81 12.24 1.58 -9.46
C LEU A 81 13.21 0.79 -8.60
N GLN A 82 12.75 0.25 -7.46
CA GLN A 82 13.59 -0.61 -6.62
C GLN A 82 13.99 -1.91 -7.33
N LEU A 83 13.04 -2.57 -8.00
CA LEU A 83 13.36 -3.78 -8.80
C LEU A 83 14.41 -3.48 -9.86
N TRP A 84 14.30 -2.33 -10.55
CA TRP A 84 15.28 -1.89 -11.54
C TRP A 84 16.66 -1.67 -10.91
N VAL A 85 16.74 -0.95 -9.78
CA VAL A 85 17.99 -0.69 -9.08
C VAL A 85 18.64 -2.00 -8.62
N MET A 86 17.87 -2.90 -8.02
CA MET A 86 18.36 -4.22 -7.59
C MET A 86 18.89 -5.04 -8.78
N ALA A 87 18.17 -5.06 -9.89
CA ALA A 87 18.60 -5.74 -11.11
C ALA A 87 19.89 -5.13 -11.69
N GLY A 88 20.05 -3.81 -11.60
CA GLY A 88 21.26 -3.12 -12.04
C GLY A 88 22.48 -3.34 -11.14
N THR A 89 22.28 -3.61 -9.85
CA THR A 89 23.36 -3.92 -8.89
C THR A 89 23.80 -5.37 -8.88
N MET A 90 23.08 -6.26 -9.59
CA MET A 90 23.44 -7.68 -9.73
C MET A 90 24.43 -7.96 -10.88
N TYR A 91 24.90 -6.91 -11.58
CA TYR A 91 25.94 -6.96 -12.61
C TYR A 91 27.20 -6.23 -12.18
#